data_AF-A0A7T6ZDZ3-F1
#
_entry.id   AF-A0A7T6ZDZ3-F1
#
_cell.length_a   1.000
_cell.length_b   1.000
_cell.length_c   1.000
_cell.angle_alpha   90.00
_cell.angle_beta   90.00
_cell.angle_gamma   90.00
#
_symmetry.space_group_name_H-M   'P 1'
#
loop_
_entity.id
_entity.type
_entity.pdbx_description
1 polymer ?
#
loop_
_entity_poly.entity_id
_entity_poly.type
_entity_poly.pdbx_seq_one_letter_code
_entity_poly.pdbx_strand_id
1 'polypeptide(L)' 'MIKIDDMQIPAERYNDVEEARDALKRDEIIVKDNEGIVWIVDNENYPKIEGFGYDRVDPNPSTDES' A
#
# COMPACT_ATOMS: atom_id res chain seq x y z
N MET A 1 -6.53 -6.58 6.37
CA MET A 1 -5.43 -7.57 6.44
C MET A 1 -5.23 -8.20 5.07
N ILE A 2 -3.99 -8.36 4.65
CA ILE A 2 -3.63 -9.08 3.42
C ILE A 2 -3.22 -10.51 3.82
N LYS A 3 -3.73 -11.51 3.10
CA LYS A 3 -3.40 -12.93 3.31
C LYS A 3 -2.75 -13.48 2.04
N ILE A 4 -1.51 -13.93 2.14
CA ILE A 4 -0.72 -14.45 1.02
C ILE A 4 -0.06 -15.74 1.50
N ASP A 5 -0.36 -16.85 0.84
CA ASP A 5 0.08 -18.19 1.24
C ASP A 5 -0.16 -18.42 2.76
N ASP A 6 0.89 -18.67 3.54
CA ASP A 6 0.86 -18.82 5.00
C ASP A 6 1.11 -17.51 5.78
N MET A 7 1.31 -16.39 5.08
CA MET A 7 1.58 -15.09 5.69
C MET A 7 0.31 -14.27 5.92
N GLN A 8 0.27 -13.58 7.05
CA GLN A 8 -0.76 -12.59 7.38
C GLN A 8 -0.08 -11.25 7.60
N ILE A 9 -0.38 -10.30 6.72
CA ILE A 9 0.20 -8.96 6.77
C ILE A 9 -0.85 -7.98 7.33
N PRO A 10 -0.53 -7.23 8.40
CA PRO A 10 -1.41 -6.18 8.88
C PRO A 10 -1.56 -5.13 7.78
N ALA A 11 -2.81 -4.84 7.43
CA ALA A 11 -3.14 -3.92 6.35
C ALA A 11 -4.54 -3.36 6.54
N GLU A 12 -4.72 -2.08 6.26
CA GLU A 12 -6.00 -1.39 6.22
C GLU A 12 -6.45 -1.21 4.77
N ARG A 13 -7.71 -1.50 4.45
CA ARG A 13 -8.27 -1.40 3.09
C ARG A 13 -9.01 -0.09 2.94
N TYR A 14 -8.83 0.57 1.80
CA TYR A 14 -9.49 1.82 1.44
C TYR A 14 -10.17 1.71 0.07
N ASN A 15 -11.13 2.59 -0.19
CA ASN A 15 -11.80 2.64 -1.48
C ASN A 15 -10.95 3.35 -2.54
N ASP A 16 -10.23 4.40 -2.12
CA ASP A 16 -9.49 5.28 -2.99
C ASP A 16 -8.17 5.75 -2.34
N VAL A 17 -7.23 6.18 -3.18
CA VAL A 17 -5.91 6.65 -2.75
C VAL A 17 -6.01 7.91 -1.87
N GLU A 18 -6.99 8.77 -2.12
CA GLU A 18 -7.19 10.00 -1.33
C GLU A 18 -7.55 9.68 0.13
N GLU A 19 -8.45 8.71 0.34
CA GLU A 19 -8.84 8.26 1.68
C GLU A 19 -7.65 7.59 2.40
N ALA A 20 -6.90 6.76 1.67
CA ALA A 20 -5.70 6.14 2.21
C ALA A 20 -4.63 7.17 2.57
N ARG A 21 -4.49 8.26 1.81
CA ARG A 21 -3.55 9.35 2.10
C ARG A 21 -3.89 10.10 3.38
N ASP A 22 -5.18 10.36 3.63
CA ASP A 22 -5.62 11.05 4.84
C ASP A 22 -5.37 10.20 6.10
N ALA A 23 -5.49 8.87 5.96
CA ALA A 23 -5.22 7.92 7.03
C ALA A 23 -3.74 7.50 7.17
N LEU A 24 -2.89 7.84 6.20
CA LEU A 24 -1.50 7.37 6.12
C LEU A 24 -0.66 7.89 7.28
N LYS A 25 -0.08 6.98 8.07
CA LYS A 25 0.88 7.33 9.12
C LYS A 25 2.32 7.35 8.58
N ARG A 26 3.22 7.93 9.36
CA ARG A 26 4.62 8.21 8.98
C ARG A 26 5.41 6.98 8.51
N ASP A 27 5.16 5.82 9.12
CA ASP A 27 5.91 4.57 8.88
C ASP A 27 5.11 3.57 8.02
N GLU A 28 4.00 4.03 7.44
CA GLU A 28 3.13 3.26 6.57
C GLU A 28 3.32 3.70 5.10
N ILE A 29 2.93 2.83 4.18
CA ILE A 29 2.89 3.12 2.75
C ILE A 29 1.55 2.70 2.17
N ILE A 30 1.17 3.37 1.08
CA ILE A 30 0.01 3.02 0.28
C ILE A 30 0.46 2.05 -0.81
N VAL A 31 -0.26 0.95 -0.95
CA VAL A 31 -0.07 -0.02 -2.03
C VAL A 31 -1.39 -0.28 -2.75
N LYS A 32 -1.29 -0.71 -4.00
CA LYS A 32 -2.43 -1.12 -4.81
C LYS A 32 -2.18 -2.54 -5.32
N ASP A 33 -3.14 -3.42 -5.15
CA ASP A 33 -3.04 -4.78 -5.68
C ASP A 33 -3.55 -4.88 -7.13
N ASN A 34 -3.40 -6.06 -7.72
CA ASN A 34 -3.79 -6.37 -9.11
C ASN A 34 -5.28 -6.18 -9.42
N GLU A 35 -6.17 -6.27 -8.43
CA GLU A 35 -7.62 -6.00 -8.56
C GLU A 35 -7.93 -4.50 -8.46
N GLY A 36 -6.90 -3.68 -8.19
CA GLY A 36 -6.99 -2.24 -8.09
C GLY A 36 -7.46 -1.72 -6.73
N ILE A 37 -7.50 -2.57 -5.70
CA ILE A 37 -7.90 -2.17 -4.36
C ILE A 37 -6.70 -1.49 -3.67
N VAL A 38 -6.99 -0.44 -2.89
CA VAL A 38 -5.99 0.35 -2.17
C VAL A 38 -5.83 -0.19 -0.75
N TRP A 39 -4.59 -0.34 -0.32
CA TRP A 39 -4.24 -0.79 1.02
C TRP A 39 -3.18 0.11 1.63
N ILE A 40 -3.23 0.27 2.95
CA ILE A 40 -2.12 0.80 3.75
C ILE A 40 -1.46 -0.37 4.47
N VAL A 41 -0.14 -0.44 4.35
CA VAL A 41 0.70 -1.42 5.05
C VAL A 41 1.89 -0.72 5.68
N ASP A 42 2.46 -1.27 6.75
CA ASP A 42 3.73 -0.77 7.26
C ASP A 42 4.82 -0.89 6.18
N ASN A 43 5.72 0.09 6.14
CA ASN A 43 6.84 0.10 5.19
C ASN A 43 7.72 -1.15 5.31
N GLU A 44 7.86 -1.73 6.51
CA GLU A 44 8.57 -2.99 6.76
C GLU A 44 7.89 -4.24 6.19
N ASN A 45 6.58 -4.17 5.91
CA ASN A 45 5.81 -5.26 5.34
C ASN A 45 5.75 -5.23 3.81
N TYR A 46 5.97 -4.07 3.19
CA TYR A 46 5.99 -3.92 1.75
C TYR A 46 6.87 -4.93 0.99
N PRO A 47 8.16 -5.12 1.33
CA PRO A 47 9.01 -6.07 0.60
C PRO A 47 8.51 -7.52 0.68
N LYS A 48 7.60 -7.84 1.62
CA LYS A 48 6.97 -9.16 1.75
C LYS A 48 5.82 -9.35 0.75
N ILE A 49 5.25 -8.26 0.23
CA ILE A 49 4.06 -8.29 -0.65
C ILE A 49 4.35 -7.77 -2.06
N GLU A 50 5.42 -6.98 -2.27
CA GLU A 50 5.82 -6.44 -3.58
C GLU A 50 5.92 -7.52 -4.66
N GLY A 51 6.52 -8.68 -4.33
CA GLY A 51 6.64 -9.82 -5.24
C GLY A 51 5.34 -10.55 -5.60
N PHE A 52 4.21 -10.18 -4.97
CA PHE A 52 2.90 -10.77 -5.18
C PHE A 52 1.97 -9.87 -6.02
N GLY A 53 2.52 -8.81 -6.62
CA GLY A 53 1.78 -7.86 -7.46
C GLY A 53 1.07 -6.77 -6.67
N TYR A 54 1.73 -6.28 -5.62
CA TYR A 54 1.35 -5.07 -4.90
C TYR A 54 2.30 -3.94 -5.31
N ASP A 55 1.75 -2.94 -6.00
CA ASP A 55 2.49 -1.77 -6.44
C ASP A 55 2.42 -0.65 -5.41
N ARG A 56 3.56 0.00 -5.14
CA ARG A 56 3.60 1.16 -4.26
C ARG A 56 2.91 2.34 -4.95
N VAL A 57 2.04 3.02 -4.21
CA VAL A 57 1.40 4.26 -4.65
C VAL A 57 2.09 5.42 -3.96
N ASP A 58 2.66 6.32 -4.76
CA ASP A 58 3.28 7.52 -4.20
C ASP A 58 2.23 8.39 -3.48
N PRO A 59 2.42 8.69 -2.19
CA PRO A 59 1.48 9.53 -1.44
C PRO A 59 1.51 10.98 -1.90
N ASN A 60 2.55 11.40 -2.63
CA ASN A 60 2.71 12.76 -3.14
C ASN A 60 2.52 12.76 -4.67
N PRO A 61 1.53 13.48 -5.24
CA PRO A 61 1.39 13.65 -6.69
C PRO A 61 2.47 14.57 -7.30
N SER A 62 3.60 14.79 -6.63
CA SER A 62 4.64 15.72 -7.07
C SER A 62 5.99 15.16 -6.64
N THR A 63 6.68 14.50 -7.57
CA THR A 63 7.86 15.04 -8.26
C THR A 63 8.31 14.01 -9.31
N ASP A 64 7.70 14.04 -10.49
CA ASP A 64 8.39 13.66 -11.74
C ASP A 64 8.54 14.96 -12.55
N GLU A 65 9.47 15.80 -12.09
CA GLU A 65 10.06 16.86 -12.91
C GLU A 65 11.57 16.76 -12.74
N SER A 66 12.23 16.06 -13.67
CA SER A 66 13.62 16.31 -14.09
C SER A 66 13.96 15.52 -15.35
#